data_AF-M6D1A4-F1
#
_entry.id   AF-M6D1A4-F1
#
_cell.length_a   1.000
_cell.length_b   1.000
_cell.length_c   1.000
_cell.angle_alpha   90.00
_cell.angle_beta   90.00
_cell.angle_gamma   90.00
#
_symmetry.space_group_name_H-M   'P 1'
#
loop_
_entity.id
_entity.type
_entity.pdbx_description
1 polymer ?
#
loop_
_entity_poly.entity_id
_entity_poly.type
_entity_poly.pdbx_seq_one_letter_code
_entity_poly.pdbx_strand_id
1 'polypeptide(L)'
;MKQNKNQLQRGMWTITAFVIAAFFSVTDCKKEKDDNNELLLIAALLTNGPNGSAEFSFSNTTNLLAARTKDSSRFLTLPDALGQEPSFLTDLAGDNPQNYGDGNGDGFNDKFVTPQAAEIQVCQIVAYKSAAKGGPAKGSETLQNANFVSFNMSGPFGSGVCTAFQPMRITGLSGTMKTALRVNQIPQNEKDDYDRIGLVIRAFRYYFNPTDLPENAYRYVDLILNKPTLPMFPGMEGAVFAERGDVSPVIFDYQAPQSFMTSPSLMFPEFLPQDEFRSYSFFESFVDVSSGSLLKMPDATSTNVAFGFNSLNPAENFSGVPYTNSSQKLKFKLPTSANSLKKDDPYILVVNLNNTKGEKGNLLFNVSVDRVLFWDSSAADNVFSPQLNAADRPNATSGEDNLTTTSRRNVIFHLPTILGETK
;
A
#
# COMPACT_ATOMS: atom_id res chain seq x y z
N MET A 1 22.00 -50.53 -35.03
CA MET A 1 21.61 -49.65 -36.16
C MET A 1 20.16 -49.22 -35.92
N LYS A 2 19.88 -47.93 -35.66
CA LYS A 2 19.45 -46.91 -36.66
C LYS A 2 18.13 -47.31 -37.35
N GLN A 3 17.10 -46.48 -37.55
CA GLN A 3 16.83 -45.07 -37.25
C GLN A 3 15.38 -44.76 -37.73
N ASN A 4 14.66 -43.91 -36.99
CA ASN A 4 13.70 -42.87 -37.41
C ASN A 4 12.59 -43.09 -38.47
N LYS A 5 11.35 -42.73 -38.06
CA LYS A 5 10.52 -41.57 -38.50
C LYS A 5 9.02 -41.91 -38.24
N ASN A 6 8.07 -41.03 -37.97
CA ASN A 6 7.94 -39.69 -37.37
C ASN A 6 6.42 -39.42 -37.29
N GLN A 7 6.01 -38.47 -36.45
CA GLN A 7 4.71 -37.73 -36.46
C GLN A 7 3.45 -38.40 -35.88
N LEU A 8 3.19 -38.13 -34.60
CA LEU A 8 2.00 -37.35 -34.19
C LEU A 8 2.20 -36.80 -32.76
N GLN A 9 3.03 -35.75 -32.69
CA GLN A 9 2.94 -34.71 -31.66
C GLN A 9 1.97 -33.64 -32.17
N ARG A 10 0.90 -33.36 -31.42
CA ARG A 10 0.06 -32.13 -31.37
C ARG A 10 -1.24 -32.53 -30.68
N GLY A 11 -1.68 -31.99 -29.55
CA GLY A 11 -1.17 -30.98 -28.65
C GLY A 11 -2.22 -30.87 -27.55
N MET A 12 -1.89 -31.31 -26.34
CA MET A 12 -2.66 -31.00 -25.13
C MET A 12 -1.77 -30.09 -24.30
N TRP A 13 -1.87 -28.78 -24.55
CA TRP A 13 -1.34 -27.78 -23.64
C TRP A 13 -2.43 -27.53 -22.59
N THR A 14 -2.28 -28.18 -21.44
CA THR A 14 -3.04 -27.87 -20.23
C THR A 14 -2.59 -26.50 -19.71
N ILE A 15 -3.47 -25.50 -19.84
CA ILE A 15 -3.30 -24.16 -19.29
C ILE A 15 -3.28 -24.27 -17.77
N THR A 16 -2.12 -24.02 -17.16
CA THR A 16 -1.95 -24.03 -15.70
C THR A 16 -2.32 -22.65 -15.17
N ALA A 17 -3.24 -22.59 -14.20
CA ALA A 17 -3.62 -21.37 -13.51
C ALA A 17 -2.44 -20.84 -12.67
N PHE A 18 -2.10 -19.56 -12.84
CA PHE A 18 -1.00 -18.92 -12.13
C PHE A 18 -1.50 -18.22 -10.86
N VAL A 19 -0.97 -18.65 -9.72
CA VAL A 19 -1.23 -18.12 -8.37
C VAL A 19 -0.16 -17.07 -8.05
N ILE A 20 -0.57 -15.84 -7.72
CA ILE A 20 0.31 -14.86 -7.08
C ILE A 20 0.42 -15.27 -5.60
N ALA A 21 1.43 -16.10 -5.29
CA ALA A 21 1.73 -16.47 -3.92
C ALA A 21 2.47 -15.32 -3.23
N ALA A 22 1.74 -14.50 -2.45
CA ALA A 22 2.36 -13.71 -1.39
C ALA A 22 2.80 -14.68 -0.29
N PHE A 23 4.11 -14.92 -0.18
CA PHE A 23 4.67 -15.86 0.80
C PHE A 23 4.40 -15.37 2.23
N PHE A 24 3.53 -16.07 2.94
CA PHE A 24 3.48 -16.03 4.40
C PHE A 24 4.56 -16.96 4.95
N SER A 25 5.55 -16.38 5.64
CA SER A 25 6.57 -17.16 6.34
C SER A 25 5.97 -17.71 7.65
N VAL A 26 5.43 -18.92 7.61
CA VAL A 26 5.22 -19.74 8.82
C VAL A 26 6.31 -20.81 8.80
N THR A 27 7.31 -20.64 9.65
CA THR A 27 8.43 -21.57 9.78
C THR A 27 7.95 -22.90 10.36
N ASP A 28 8.02 -23.96 9.57
CA ASP A 28 7.82 -25.34 9.97
C ASP A 28 9.04 -25.81 10.79
N CYS A 29 8.85 -26.10 12.08
CA CYS A 29 9.91 -26.56 12.98
C CYS A 29 9.98 -28.09 12.96
N LYS A 30 10.87 -28.66 12.13
CA LYS A 30 11.41 -30.00 12.37
C LYS A 30 12.85 -29.91 12.88
N LYS A 31 13.04 -30.42 14.10
CA LYS A 31 14.34 -30.62 14.73
C LYS A 31 15.03 -31.82 14.11
N GLU A 32 16.18 -31.62 13.49
CA GLU A 32 17.22 -32.64 13.41
C GLU A 32 18.50 -32.15 14.09
N LYS A 33 19.23 -33.12 14.65
CA LYS A 33 20.43 -32.96 15.49
C LYS A 33 21.65 -33.26 14.63
N ASP A 34 22.46 -32.25 14.31
CA ASP A 34 23.93 -32.26 14.41
C ASP A 34 24.50 -30.99 13.77
N ASP A 35 24.68 -29.91 14.54
CA ASP A 35 25.01 -28.61 13.94
C ASP A 35 25.87 -27.71 14.83
N ASN A 36 26.94 -28.19 15.48
CA ASN A 36 27.76 -27.29 16.29
C ASN A 36 28.57 -26.25 15.48
N ASN A 37 28.88 -26.54 14.20
CA ASN A 37 29.51 -25.56 13.30
C ASN A 37 28.47 -24.69 12.58
N GLU A 38 27.29 -25.23 12.25
CA GLU A 38 26.17 -24.42 11.76
C GLU A 38 25.59 -23.54 12.86
N LEU A 39 25.56 -23.96 14.12
CA LEU A 39 25.17 -23.15 15.28
C LEU A 39 26.12 -21.97 15.51
N LEU A 40 27.41 -22.09 15.17
CA LEU A 40 28.37 -20.99 15.24
C LEU A 40 28.25 -20.05 14.04
N LEU A 41 27.92 -20.57 12.85
CA LEU A 41 27.62 -19.74 11.68
C LEU A 41 26.25 -19.04 11.80
N ILE A 42 25.25 -19.73 12.34
CA ILE A 42 23.94 -19.24 12.75
C ILE A 42 24.12 -18.26 13.91
N ALA A 43 24.97 -18.51 14.90
CA ALA A 43 25.30 -17.53 15.93
C ALA A 43 25.99 -16.29 15.35
N ALA A 44 26.91 -16.45 14.38
CA ALA A 44 27.55 -15.33 13.68
C ALA A 44 26.56 -14.53 12.80
N LEU A 45 25.59 -15.20 12.18
CA LEU A 45 24.47 -14.61 11.43
C LEU A 45 23.42 -13.99 12.37
N LEU A 46 23.25 -14.52 13.59
CA LEU A 46 22.38 -13.98 14.64
C LEU A 46 23.04 -12.81 15.37
N THR A 47 24.38 -12.74 15.44
CA THR A 47 25.12 -11.56 15.92
C THR A 47 25.17 -10.43 14.90
N ASN A 48 25.00 -10.74 13.61
CA ASN A 48 24.84 -9.77 12.51
C ASN A 48 23.38 -9.66 12.03
N GLY A 49 22.43 -10.16 12.84
CA GLY A 49 21.01 -10.04 12.55
C GLY A 49 20.50 -8.62 12.77
N PRO A 50 19.25 -8.32 12.36
CA PRO A 50 18.62 -7.03 12.64
C PRO A 50 18.70 -6.74 14.15
N ASN A 51 19.40 -5.66 14.51
CA ASN A 51 19.67 -5.30 15.90
C ASN A 51 18.66 -4.29 16.47
N GLY A 52 17.58 -4.01 15.74
CA GLY A 52 16.50 -3.16 16.20
C GLY A 52 15.16 -3.41 15.54
N SER A 53 14.26 -2.45 15.76
CA SER A 53 12.88 -2.49 15.29
C SER A 53 12.44 -1.17 14.68
N ALA A 54 11.64 -1.27 13.63
CA ALA A 54 10.80 -0.21 13.11
C ALA A 54 9.35 -0.49 13.49
N GLU A 55 8.79 0.29 14.42
CA GLU A 55 7.40 0.16 14.86
C GLU A 55 6.49 1.06 14.03
N PHE A 56 5.35 0.51 13.59
CA PHE A 56 4.29 1.28 12.94
C PHE A 56 3.11 1.33 13.92
N SER A 57 2.77 2.54 14.34
CA SER A 57 1.71 2.80 15.31
C SER A 57 0.54 3.47 14.63
N PHE A 58 -0.65 2.90 14.82
CA PHE A 58 -1.89 3.58 14.47
C PHE A 58 -2.03 4.88 15.27
N SER A 59 -2.45 5.94 14.59
CA SER A 59 -2.78 7.24 15.14
C SER A 59 -3.95 7.83 14.35
N ASN A 60 -4.41 9.02 14.77
CA ASN A 60 -5.34 9.83 14.01
C ASN A 60 -4.76 11.24 13.81
N THR A 61 -5.36 12.02 12.92
CA THR A 61 -4.90 13.35 12.52
C THR A 61 -4.79 14.26 13.75
N THR A 62 -5.78 14.21 14.64
CA THR A 62 -5.80 14.99 15.89
C THR A 62 -4.64 14.63 16.83
N ASN A 63 -4.37 13.34 17.01
CA ASN A 63 -3.29 12.84 17.88
C ASN A 63 -1.92 13.17 17.29
N LEU A 64 -1.75 13.06 15.97
CA LEU A 64 -0.52 13.47 15.29
C LEU A 64 -0.29 14.99 15.41
N LEU A 65 -1.33 15.81 15.29
CA LEU A 65 -1.25 17.26 15.50
C LEU A 65 -0.84 17.58 16.94
N ALA A 66 -1.41 16.89 17.91
CA ALA A 66 -1.07 17.03 19.32
C ALA A 66 0.40 16.61 19.61
N ALA A 67 0.89 15.55 18.96
CA ALA A 67 2.29 15.13 19.08
C ALA A 67 3.25 16.18 18.50
N ARG A 68 2.95 16.72 17.32
CA ARG A 68 3.76 17.77 16.67
C ARG A 68 3.78 19.08 17.45
N THR A 69 2.63 19.50 18.02
CA THR A 69 2.51 20.74 18.80
C THR A 69 3.19 20.68 20.17
N LYS A 70 3.30 19.50 20.78
CA LYS A 70 4.12 19.33 21.99
C LYS A 70 5.61 19.54 21.70
N ASP A 71 6.10 19.05 20.56
CA ASP A 71 7.49 19.24 20.14
C ASP A 71 7.79 20.67 19.65
N SER A 72 6.78 21.42 19.17
CA SER A 72 6.95 22.81 18.71
C SER A 72 7.15 23.83 19.84
N SER A 73 7.03 23.44 21.11
CA SER A 73 7.35 24.32 22.26
C SER A 73 8.85 24.69 22.37
N ARG A 74 9.70 24.11 21.52
CA ARG A 74 11.14 24.43 21.41
C ARG A 74 11.59 24.88 20.02
N PHE A 75 10.68 24.96 19.06
CA PHE A 75 10.97 25.51 17.73
C PHE A 75 10.36 26.90 17.65
N LEU A 76 11.21 27.92 17.81
CA LEU A 76 10.90 29.26 17.33
C LEU A 76 10.42 29.11 15.88
N THR A 77 9.19 29.56 15.62
CA THR A 77 8.64 29.78 14.29
C THR A 77 9.59 30.72 13.53
N LEU A 78 10.52 30.14 12.78
CA LEU A 78 11.25 30.86 11.76
C LEU A 78 10.53 30.59 10.43
N PRO A 79 10.00 31.64 9.78
CA PRO A 79 9.60 31.58 8.38
C PRO A 79 10.87 31.39 7.51
N ASP A 80 10.65 30.99 6.26
CA ASP A 80 11.66 30.86 5.18
C ASP A 80 12.12 29.43 4.85
N ALA A 81 11.17 28.65 4.32
CA ALA A 81 11.40 27.97 3.06
C ALA A 81 10.16 28.18 2.16
N LEU A 82 10.38 28.71 0.96
CA LEU A 82 9.37 29.02 -0.04
C LEU A 82 8.34 27.88 -0.17
N GLY A 83 7.09 28.15 0.25
CA GLY A 83 5.91 27.35 -0.08
C GLY A 83 5.28 26.52 1.03
N GLN A 84 5.84 26.48 2.25
CA GLN A 84 5.14 25.86 3.40
C GLN A 84 4.67 26.93 4.38
N GLU A 85 3.43 27.36 4.20
CA GLU A 85 2.64 28.05 5.23
C GLU A 85 2.68 27.23 6.55
N PRO A 86 2.62 27.90 7.71
CA PRO A 86 2.82 27.25 8.99
C PRO A 86 1.73 26.18 9.24
N SER A 87 2.13 25.08 9.90
CA SER A 87 1.31 24.35 10.88
C SER A 87 0.29 23.27 10.48
N PHE A 88 0.22 22.76 9.24
CA PHE A 88 -0.69 21.65 8.92
C PHE A 88 0.03 20.29 8.78
N LEU A 89 -0.60 19.20 9.26
CA LEU A 89 -0.23 17.86 8.81
C LEU A 89 -0.59 17.75 7.34
N THR A 90 0.30 17.19 6.54
CA THR A 90 0.01 16.86 5.15
C THR A 90 0.01 15.35 5.01
N ASP A 91 -0.92 14.82 4.23
CA ASP A 91 -0.82 13.45 3.74
C ASP A 91 0.43 13.29 2.86
N LEU A 92 0.69 12.07 2.39
CA LEU A 92 1.85 11.84 1.53
C LEU A 92 1.73 12.51 0.16
N ALA A 93 0.52 12.80 -0.32
CA ALA A 93 0.29 13.49 -1.59
C ALA A 93 0.57 15.01 -1.49
N GLY A 94 0.69 15.54 -0.27
CA GLY A 94 0.99 16.94 0.03
C GLY A 94 -0.25 17.75 0.44
N ASP A 95 -1.40 17.11 0.60
CA ASP A 95 -2.65 17.79 0.95
C ASP A 95 -2.91 17.77 2.46
N ASN A 96 -3.63 18.78 2.94
CA ASN A 96 -4.05 18.81 4.33
C ASN A 96 -5.31 17.93 4.52
N PRO A 97 -5.26 16.83 5.29
CA PRO A 97 -6.42 15.97 5.51
C PRO A 97 -7.56 16.64 6.28
N GLN A 98 -7.31 17.79 6.90
CA GLN A 98 -8.36 18.61 7.53
C GLN A 98 -9.16 19.42 6.52
N ASN A 99 -8.62 19.61 5.32
CA ASN A 99 -9.20 20.42 4.24
C ASN A 99 -9.69 19.56 3.06
N TYR A 100 -9.82 18.25 3.25
CA TYR A 100 -10.51 17.44 2.24
C TYR A 100 -11.99 17.85 2.17
N GLY A 101 -12.55 17.82 0.96
CA GLY A 101 -13.85 18.39 0.62
C GLY A 101 -13.76 19.86 0.21
N ASP A 102 -14.66 20.29 -0.66
CA ASP A 102 -14.82 21.70 -1.05
C ASP A 102 -15.92 22.42 -0.26
N GLY A 103 -16.57 21.73 0.67
CA GLY A 103 -17.82 22.17 1.28
C GLY A 103 -18.99 21.97 0.31
N ASN A 104 -20.14 22.59 0.55
CA ASN A 104 -21.27 22.54 -0.41
C ASN A 104 -21.03 23.45 -1.65
N GLY A 105 -19.78 23.63 -2.08
CA GLY A 105 -19.38 24.57 -3.13
C GLY A 105 -19.80 24.12 -4.52
N ASP A 106 -19.84 22.80 -4.73
CA ASP A 106 -20.14 22.15 -6.00
C ASP A 106 -21.61 21.67 -6.15
N GLY A 107 -22.39 21.73 -5.06
CA GLY A 107 -23.79 21.28 -5.00
C GLY A 107 -23.98 19.81 -4.60
N PHE A 108 -22.90 19.10 -4.29
CA PHE A 108 -22.91 17.78 -3.66
C PHE A 108 -22.54 17.89 -2.17
N ASN A 109 -22.79 16.81 -1.42
CA ASN A 109 -22.35 16.75 -0.03
C ASN A 109 -21.01 16.02 0.02
N ASP A 110 -20.02 16.63 0.66
CA ASP A 110 -18.77 15.98 1.03
C ASP A 110 -19.03 14.77 1.94
N LYS A 111 -18.58 13.58 1.51
CA LYS A 111 -18.64 12.36 2.30
C LYS A 111 -17.25 11.77 2.52
N PHE A 112 -17.04 11.17 3.69
CA PHE A 112 -15.76 10.56 4.06
C PHE A 112 -15.96 9.20 4.70
N VAL A 113 -15.11 8.23 4.34
CA VAL A 113 -14.96 6.96 5.06
C VAL A 113 -13.55 6.85 5.62
N THR A 114 -13.48 6.54 6.92
CA THR A 114 -12.25 6.10 7.58
C THR A 114 -12.21 4.57 7.58
N PRO A 115 -11.17 3.94 7.02
CA PRO A 115 -11.03 2.48 7.05
C PRO A 115 -10.86 1.99 8.49
N GLN A 116 -11.37 0.80 8.79
CA GLN A 116 -11.21 0.21 10.13
C GLN A 116 -9.80 -0.34 10.36
N ALA A 117 -9.09 -0.65 9.29
CA ALA A 117 -7.74 -1.19 9.31
C ALA A 117 -6.96 -0.80 8.06
N ALA A 118 -5.65 -0.72 8.20
CA ALA A 118 -4.74 -0.51 7.07
C ALA A 118 -3.50 -1.41 7.18
N GLU A 119 -2.88 -1.66 6.04
CA GLU A 119 -1.62 -2.37 5.92
C GLU A 119 -0.67 -1.58 5.02
N ILE A 120 0.58 -1.43 5.46
CA ILE A 120 1.65 -0.81 4.69
C ILE A 120 2.56 -1.91 4.18
N GLN A 121 2.67 -2.04 2.86
CA GLN A 121 3.49 -3.09 2.24
C GLN A 121 4.93 -2.59 2.04
N VAL A 122 5.76 -2.72 3.08
CA VAL A 122 7.12 -2.16 3.13
C VAL A 122 8.10 -3.06 2.39
N CYS A 123 8.78 -2.53 1.38
CA CYS A 123 9.80 -3.25 0.60
C CYS A 123 11.21 -2.95 1.10
N GLN A 124 11.48 -1.68 1.40
CA GLN A 124 12.80 -1.21 1.81
C GLN A 124 12.67 0.01 2.74
N ILE A 125 13.57 0.12 3.71
CA ILE A 125 13.75 1.29 4.58
C ILE A 125 15.21 1.74 4.46
N VAL A 126 15.42 3.00 4.11
CA VAL A 126 16.74 3.64 3.98
C VAL A 126 16.81 4.91 4.83
N ALA A 127 18.01 5.35 5.19
CA ALA A 127 18.21 6.60 5.92
C ALA A 127 19.18 7.51 5.18
N TYR A 128 18.92 8.81 5.30
CA TYR A 128 19.74 9.86 4.70
C TYR A 128 20.31 10.75 5.80
N LYS A 129 21.60 11.04 5.69
CA LYS A 129 22.24 12.08 6.47
C LYS A 129 21.72 13.45 6.03
N SER A 130 21.85 14.45 6.89
CA SER A 130 21.67 15.85 6.48
C SER A 130 22.72 16.23 5.43
N ALA A 131 22.42 17.25 4.60
CA ALA A 131 23.35 17.72 3.58
C ALA A 131 24.71 18.16 4.17
N ALA A 132 24.69 18.78 5.36
CA ALA A 132 25.88 19.19 6.09
C ALA A 132 26.73 18.00 6.58
N LYS A 133 26.16 16.80 6.67
CA LYS A 133 26.82 15.56 7.10
C LYS A 133 27.07 14.59 5.95
N GLY A 134 27.02 15.07 4.71
CA GLY A 134 27.35 14.28 3.50
C GLY A 134 26.18 13.48 2.92
N GLY A 135 24.94 13.79 3.31
CA GLY A 135 23.75 13.25 2.64
C GLY A 135 23.26 14.13 1.47
N PRO A 136 22.25 13.67 0.72
CA PRO A 136 21.68 14.42 -0.40
C PRO A 136 20.95 15.69 0.05
N ALA A 137 20.81 16.68 -0.84
CA ALA A 137 19.90 17.81 -0.61
C ALA A 137 18.44 17.34 -0.50
N LYS A 138 17.61 18.07 0.24
CA LYS A 138 16.17 17.75 0.35
C LYS A 138 15.50 17.80 -1.02
N GLY A 139 14.74 16.77 -1.36
CA GLY A 139 14.09 16.60 -2.68
C GLY A 139 14.98 15.93 -3.74
N SER A 140 16.21 15.56 -3.42
CA SER A 140 17.13 14.85 -4.33
C SER A 140 17.47 13.42 -3.88
N GLU A 141 16.72 12.89 -2.93
CA GLU A 141 16.89 11.56 -2.36
C GLU A 141 16.65 10.46 -3.41
N THR A 142 17.55 9.47 -3.44
CA THR A 142 17.47 8.28 -4.30
C THR A 142 17.97 7.06 -3.53
N LEU A 143 17.65 5.85 -3.97
CA LEU A 143 18.16 4.64 -3.32
C LEU A 143 19.70 4.54 -3.43
N GLN A 144 20.29 5.14 -4.46
CA GLN A 144 21.73 5.12 -4.71
C GLN A 144 22.51 6.09 -3.80
N ASN A 145 21.88 7.19 -3.37
CA ASN A 145 22.48 8.18 -2.48
C ASN A 145 22.02 8.05 -1.02
N ALA A 146 21.30 6.98 -0.69
CA ALA A 146 21.03 6.61 0.69
C ALA A 146 22.33 6.31 1.45
N ASN A 147 22.45 6.87 2.66
CA ASN A 147 23.64 6.69 3.48
C ASN A 147 23.60 5.38 4.27
N PHE A 148 22.40 4.82 4.49
CA PHE A 148 22.22 3.59 5.26
C PHE A 148 20.98 2.83 4.79
N VAL A 149 21.07 1.50 4.75
CA VAL A 149 19.93 0.61 4.45
C VAL A 149 19.53 -0.13 5.73
N SER A 150 18.38 0.27 6.28
CA SER A 150 17.85 -0.27 7.54
C SER A 150 17.09 -1.59 7.31
N PHE A 151 16.36 -1.69 6.20
CA PHE A 151 15.64 -2.89 5.82
C PHE A 151 15.60 -2.99 4.30
N ASN A 152 15.72 -4.20 3.75
CA ASN A 152 15.52 -4.46 2.35
C ASN A 152 15.02 -5.89 2.18
N MET A 153 13.88 -6.05 1.50
CA MET A 153 13.36 -7.36 1.15
C MET A 153 13.32 -7.54 -0.35
N SER A 154 13.80 -8.70 -0.80
CA SER A 154 13.78 -9.09 -2.20
C SER A 154 13.11 -10.45 -2.34
N GLY A 155 12.27 -10.56 -3.37
CA GLY A 155 11.58 -11.79 -3.74
C GLY A 155 12.23 -12.46 -4.94
N PRO A 156 11.94 -13.76 -5.17
CA PRO A 156 12.46 -14.50 -6.32
C PRO A 156 11.74 -14.17 -7.63
N PHE A 157 10.65 -13.40 -7.59
CA PHE A 157 9.81 -13.10 -8.76
C PHE A 157 9.88 -11.61 -9.13
N GLY A 158 10.11 -11.36 -10.41
CA GLY A 158 10.21 -10.00 -10.95
C GLY A 158 11.58 -9.35 -10.77
N SER A 159 11.72 -8.18 -11.38
CA SER A 159 12.89 -7.32 -11.28
C SER A 159 12.48 -5.89 -10.89
N GLY A 160 13.43 -5.08 -10.47
CA GLY A 160 13.17 -3.72 -9.99
C GLY A 160 12.81 -3.68 -8.51
N VAL A 161 12.06 -2.67 -8.10
CA VAL A 161 11.71 -2.44 -6.69
C VAL A 161 10.47 -3.22 -6.26
N CYS A 162 10.37 -3.53 -4.97
CA CYS A 162 9.22 -4.23 -4.39
C CYS A 162 8.94 -5.62 -4.99
N THR A 163 9.98 -6.40 -5.29
CA THR A 163 9.83 -7.83 -5.66
C THR A 163 9.34 -8.70 -4.50
N ALA A 164 9.48 -8.20 -3.26
CA ALA A 164 8.77 -8.69 -2.08
C ALA A 164 8.49 -7.52 -1.13
N PHE A 165 7.56 -7.70 -0.19
CA PHE A 165 7.18 -6.68 0.80
C PHE A 165 6.73 -7.32 2.11
N GLN A 166 7.04 -6.67 3.22
CA GLN A 166 6.59 -7.06 4.54
C GLN A 166 5.31 -6.26 4.87
N PRO A 167 4.18 -6.92 5.15
CA PRO A 167 2.97 -6.24 5.56
C PRO A 167 3.12 -5.70 6.99
N MET A 168 2.97 -4.39 7.14
CA MET A 168 2.91 -3.69 8.43
C MET A 168 1.47 -3.29 8.70
N ARG A 169 0.80 -4.09 9.53
CA ARG A 169 -0.63 -3.94 9.80
C ARG A 169 -0.86 -2.95 10.93
N ILE A 170 -1.83 -2.07 10.77
CA ILE A 170 -2.22 -1.06 11.74
C ILE A 170 -3.75 -1.01 11.85
N THR A 171 -4.25 -0.93 13.07
CA THR A 171 -5.68 -0.78 13.33
C THR A 171 -5.92 -0.03 14.64
N GLY A 172 -7.07 0.64 14.72
CA GLY A 172 -7.62 1.15 15.97
C GLY A 172 -8.57 0.16 16.66
N LEU A 173 -8.89 -0.99 16.02
CA LEU A 173 -9.74 -2.02 16.59
C LEU A 173 -9.05 -2.67 17.80
N SER A 174 -9.75 -2.75 18.93
CA SER A 174 -9.26 -3.36 20.18
C SER A 174 -8.04 -2.67 20.83
N GLY A 175 -7.81 -1.39 20.52
CA GLY A 175 -6.65 -0.61 21.00
C GLY A 175 -5.53 -0.53 19.96
N THR A 176 -4.50 0.27 20.23
CA THR A 176 -3.38 0.46 19.29
C THR A 176 -2.55 -0.82 19.16
N MET A 177 -2.77 -1.58 18.09
CA MET A 177 -1.87 -2.67 17.72
C MET A 177 -0.58 -2.10 17.15
N LYS A 178 0.55 -2.52 17.73
CA LYS A 178 1.89 -2.15 17.27
C LYS A 178 2.48 -3.32 16.50
N THR A 179 2.79 -3.09 15.23
CA THR A 179 3.54 -4.06 14.43
C THR A 179 4.98 -3.57 14.32
N ALA A 180 5.93 -4.44 14.69
CA ALA A 180 7.35 -4.15 14.65
C ALA A 180 8.03 -4.94 13.53
N LEU A 181 8.70 -4.24 12.63
CA LEU A 181 9.59 -4.81 11.63
C LEU A 181 10.99 -4.90 12.21
N ARG A 182 11.65 -6.05 12.05
CA ARG A 182 13.06 -6.18 12.42
C ARG A 182 13.93 -5.44 11.42
N VAL A 183 14.77 -4.53 11.90
CA VAL A 183 15.62 -3.67 11.06
C VAL A 183 17.05 -3.57 11.60
N ASN A 184 17.97 -3.18 10.72
CA ASN A 184 19.29 -2.71 11.12
C ASN A 184 19.14 -1.30 11.69
N GLN A 185 19.60 -1.09 12.93
CA GLN A 185 19.59 0.20 13.58
C GLN A 185 20.60 1.14 12.93
N ILE A 186 20.24 2.41 12.85
CA ILE A 186 21.20 3.46 12.54
C ILE A 186 22.30 3.43 13.63
N PRO A 187 23.60 3.43 13.25
CA PRO A 187 24.69 3.42 14.22
C PRO A 187 24.55 4.55 15.23
N GLN A 188 24.65 4.22 16.52
CA GLN A 188 24.38 5.18 17.59
C GLN A 188 25.28 6.42 17.54
N ASN A 189 26.54 6.24 17.15
CA ASN A 189 27.53 7.30 17.02
C ASN A 189 27.26 8.26 15.84
N GLU A 190 26.37 7.88 14.92
CA GLU A 190 26.01 8.68 13.75
C GLU A 190 24.52 9.06 13.74
N LYS A 191 23.73 8.66 14.74
CA LYS A 191 22.27 8.89 14.80
C LYS A 191 21.90 10.35 14.53
N ASP A 192 22.66 11.28 15.10
CA ASP A 192 22.40 12.72 14.97
C ASP A 192 22.75 13.28 13.58
N ASP A 193 23.46 12.53 12.76
CA ASP A 193 23.76 12.91 11.38
C ASP A 193 22.57 12.67 10.44
N TYR A 194 21.67 11.76 10.79
CA TYR A 194 20.49 11.38 10.00
C TYR A 194 19.29 12.26 10.35
N ASP A 195 18.70 12.88 9.33
CA ASP A 195 17.56 13.78 9.46
C ASP A 195 16.32 13.31 8.68
N ARG A 196 16.46 12.25 7.89
CA ARG A 196 15.40 11.72 7.01
C ARG A 196 15.46 10.20 6.88
N ILE A 197 14.30 9.58 6.72
CA ILE A 197 14.12 8.18 6.36
C ILE A 197 13.39 8.09 5.02
N GLY A 198 13.84 7.19 4.15
CA GLY A 198 13.12 6.78 2.95
C GLY A 198 12.39 5.46 3.17
N LEU A 199 11.11 5.43 2.85
CA LEU A 199 10.27 4.23 2.83
C LEU A 199 9.94 3.89 1.37
N VAL A 200 10.33 2.69 0.93
CA VAL A 200 9.88 2.13 -0.36
C VAL A 200 8.71 1.21 -0.06
N ILE A 201 7.52 1.63 -0.48
CA ILE A 201 6.25 0.97 -0.19
C ILE A 201 5.65 0.49 -1.50
N ARG A 202 5.22 -0.76 -1.56
CA ARG A 202 4.48 -1.30 -2.71
C ARG A 202 3.12 -0.63 -2.80
N ALA A 203 2.31 -0.81 -1.77
CA ALA A 203 0.97 -0.26 -1.66
C ALA A 203 0.57 0.02 -0.21
N PHE A 204 -0.41 0.90 -0.05
CA PHE A 204 -1.22 0.98 1.16
C PHE A 204 -2.51 0.22 0.91
N ARG A 205 -2.79 -0.81 1.73
CA ARG A 205 -4.03 -1.58 1.66
C ARG A 205 -4.97 -1.11 2.76
N TYR A 206 -6.21 -0.81 2.40
CA TYR A 206 -7.26 -0.41 3.34
C TYR A 206 -8.36 -1.45 3.40
N TYR A 207 -8.94 -1.60 4.58
CA TYR A 207 -10.14 -2.40 4.80
C TYR A 207 -11.30 -1.48 5.24
N PHE A 208 -12.43 -1.59 4.53
CA PHE A 208 -13.63 -0.80 4.80
C PHE A 208 -14.71 -1.65 5.47
N ASN A 209 -15.48 -1.04 6.38
CA ASN A 209 -16.60 -1.69 7.06
C ASN A 209 -17.77 -1.96 6.09
N PRO A 210 -18.43 -3.14 6.12
CA PRO A 210 -19.63 -3.40 5.34
C PRO A 210 -20.77 -2.38 5.48
N THR A 211 -20.86 -1.68 6.61
CA THR A 211 -21.89 -0.64 6.81
C THR A 211 -21.62 0.63 6.03
N ASP A 212 -20.35 0.95 5.81
CA ASP A 212 -19.92 2.17 5.14
C ASP A 212 -19.70 1.93 3.64
N LEU A 213 -19.39 0.67 3.28
CA LEU A 213 -19.15 0.21 1.92
C LEU A 213 -19.76 -1.21 1.73
N PRO A 214 -20.98 -1.31 1.17
CA PRO A 214 -21.70 -2.57 1.06
C PRO A 214 -21.14 -3.48 -0.04
N GLU A 215 -20.56 -2.94 -1.11
CA GLU A 215 -19.97 -3.75 -2.19
C GLU A 215 -18.73 -4.49 -1.71
N ASN A 216 -18.82 -5.82 -1.71
CA ASN A 216 -17.72 -6.69 -1.28
C ASN A 216 -16.47 -6.57 -2.17
N ALA A 217 -16.63 -6.18 -3.44
CA ALA A 217 -15.52 -5.96 -4.36
C ALA A 217 -14.52 -4.90 -3.84
N TYR A 218 -14.99 -3.91 -3.07
CA TYR A 218 -14.18 -2.83 -2.51
C TYR A 218 -13.75 -3.09 -1.05
N ARG A 219 -14.00 -4.28 -0.52
CA ARG A 219 -13.74 -4.60 0.89
C ARG A 219 -12.28 -4.35 1.29
N TYR A 220 -11.36 -4.66 0.37
CA TYR A 220 -9.94 -4.35 0.48
C TYR A 220 -9.49 -3.60 -0.77
N VAL A 221 -8.82 -2.46 -0.56
CA VAL A 221 -8.36 -1.59 -1.66
C VAL A 221 -6.88 -1.25 -1.49
N ASP A 222 -6.09 -1.48 -2.52
CA ASP A 222 -4.68 -1.10 -2.59
C ASP A 222 -4.51 0.23 -3.33
N LEU A 223 -3.75 1.16 -2.73
CA LEU A 223 -3.19 2.33 -3.40
C LEU A 223 -1.75 2.03 -3.83
N ILE A 224 -1.55 1.81 -5.12
CA ILE A 224 -0.28 1.31 -5.68
C ILE A 224 0.74 2.45 -5.85
N LEU A 225 1.89 2.36 -5.16
CA LEU A 225 2.99 3.34 -5.22
C LEU A 225 4.20 2.81 -5.98
N ASN A 226 4.60 1.59 -5.67
CA ASN A 226 5.68 0.88 -6.35
C ASN A 226 5.20 -0.50 -6.76
N LYS A 227 5.73 -1.01 -7.85
CA LYS A 227 5.40 -2.34 -8.35
C LYS A 227 6.66 -3.06 -8.80
N PRO A 228 6.72 -4.38 -8.64
CA PRO A 228 7.73 -5.15 -9.33
C PRO A 228 7.49 -5.10 -10.84
N THR A 229 8.57 -5.23 -11.60
CA THR A 229 8.48 -5.57 -13.02
C THR A 229 8.31 -7.08 -13.10
N LEU A 230 7.13 -7.53 -13.48
CA LEU A 230 6.85 -8.96 -13.61
C LEU A 230 7.51 -9.50 -14.90
N PRO A 231 8.09 -10.71 -14.87
CA PRO A 231 8.61 -11.33 -16.07
C PRO A 231 7.45 -11.61 -17.02
N MET A 232 7.61 -11.23 -18.30
CA MET A 232 6.63 -11.54 -19.33
C MET A 232 6.77 -13.02 -19.72
N PHE A 233 5.70 -13.79 -19.56
CA PHE A 233 5.63 -15.20 -19.95
C PHE A 233 4.78 -15.32 -21.23
N PRO A 234 5.00 -16.37 -22.05
CA PRO A 234 4.13 -16.67 -23.19
C PRO A 234 2.67 -16.80 -22.75
N GLY A 235 1.74 -16.12 -23.44
CA GLY A 235 0.32 -16.07 -23.08
C GLY A 235 -0.08 -14.86 -22.22
N MET A 236 0.87 -14.00 -21.84
CA MET A 236 0.59 -12.72 -21.17
C MET A 236 0.73 -11.51 -22.12
N GLU A 237 0.74 -11.75 -23.43
CA GLU A 237 0.76 -10.68 -24.42
C GLU A 237 -0.49 -9.80 -24.27
N GLY A 238 -0.28 -8.52 -23.95
CA GLY A 238 -1.37 -7.57 -23.72
C GLY A 238 -1.97 -7.60 -22.31
N ALA A 239 -1.41 -8.37 -21.37
CA ALA A 239 -1.80 -8.31 -19.97
C ALA A 239 -1.53 -6.90 -19.41
N VAL A 240 -2.51 -6.37 -18.67
CA VAL A 240 -2.43 -5.04 -18.07
C VAL A 240 -2.23 -5.21 -16.57
N PHE A 241 -1.09 -4.73 -16.10
CA PHE A 241 -0.73 -4.77 -14.69
C PHE A 241 -1.09 -3.46 -13.99
N ALA A 242 -1.01 -3.47 -12.67
CA ALA A 242 -1.10 -2.27 -11.86
C ALA A 242 0.01 -1.29 -12.27
N GLU A 243 -0.30 0.00 -12.16
CA GLU A 243 0.63 1.09 -12.36
C GLU A 243 0.63 1.97 -11.10
N ARG A 244 1.72 2.73 -10.90
CA ARG A 244 1.74 3.74 -9.84
C ARG A 244 0.55 4.67 -10.00
N GLY A 245 -0.16 4.93 -8.90
CA GLY A 245 -1.35 5.76 -8.86
C GLY A 245 -2.65 4.99 -9.07
N ASP A 246 -2.62 3.70 -9.41
CA ASP A 246 -3.83 2.89 -9.53
C ASP A 246 -4.48 2.66 -8.15
N VAL A 247 -5.80 2.74 -8.12
CA VAL A 247 -6.65 2.18 -7.06
C VAL A 247 -7.04 0.76 -7.47
N SER A 248 -6.63 -0.23 -6.68
CA SER A 248 -6.76 -1.65 -7.03
C SER A 248 -7.50 -2.43 -5.93
N PRO A 249 -8.79 -2.75 -6.11
CA PRO A 249 -9.48 -3.65 -5.20
C PRO A 249 -8.90 -5.08 -5.24
N VAL A 250 -8.95 -5.75 -4.10
CA VAL A 250 -8.49 -7.14 -3.96
C VAL A 250 -9.66 -8.08 -4.14
N ILE A 251 -9.58 -8.92 -5.16
CA ILE A 251 -10.60 -9.92 -5.48
C ILE A 251 -10.09 -11.29 -5.07
N PHE A 252 -10.77 -11.92 -4.12
CA PHE A 252 -10.45 -13.25 -3.64
C PHE A 252 -11.08 -14.33 -4.50
N ASP A 253 -10.42 -15.47 -4.59
CA ASP A 253 -11.09 -16.68 -5.07
C ASP A 253 -12.23 -17.09 -4.12
N TYR A 254 -13.14 -17.95 -4.60
CA TYR A 254 -14.28 -18.42 -3.84
C TYR A 254 -13.91 -19.30 -2.63
N GLN A 255 -12.66 -19.79 -2.57
CA GLN A 255 -12.17 -20.64 -1.49
C GLN A 255 -11.59 -19.81 -0.34
N ALA A 256 -11.45 -18.50 -0.49
CA ALA A 256 -10.97 -17.64 0.57
C ALA A 256 -11.85 -17.71 1.84
N PRO A 257 -11.28 -17.39 3.02
CA PRO A 257 -12.03 -17.20 4.26
C PRO A 257 -13.23 -16.26 4.09
N GLN A 258 -14.43 -16.66 4.52
CA GLN A 258 -15.62 -15.81 4.40
C GLN A 258 -15.50 -14.58 5.31
N SER A 259 -14.76 -14.70 6.41
CA SER A 259 -14.48 -13.60 7.33
C SER A 259 -13.78 -12.42 6.66
N PHE A 260 -13.13 -12.59 5.51
CA PHE A 260 -12.58 -11.46 4.74
C PHE A 260 -13.66 -10.44 4.36
N MET A 261 -14.91 -10.87 4.18
CA MET A 261 -16.01 -9.98 3.77
C MET A 261 -16.55 -9.10 4.90
N THR A 262 -16.31 -9.48 6.15
CA THR A 262 -16.95 -8.87 7.31
C THR A 262 -15.96 -8.43 8.38
N SER A 263 -14.67 -8.75 8.24
CA SER A 263 -13.60 -8.37 9.16
C SER A 263 -12.28 -8.12 8.43
N PRO A 264 -11.34 -7.36 9.02
CA PRO A 264 -10.00 -7.13 8.44
C PRO A 264 -9.06 -8.35 8.61
N SER A 265 -9.61 -9.55 8.64
CA SER A 265 -8.89 -10.79 8.98
C SER A 265 -7.85 -11.23 7.95
N LEU A 266 -7.86 -10.65 6.75
CA LEU A 266 -6.74 -10.74 5.80
C LEU A 266 -5.46 -10.12 6.38
N MET A 267 -5.61 -8.95 7.01
CA MET A 267 -4.53 -8.22 7.66
C MET A 267 -4.24 -8.77 9.06
N PHE A 268 -5.26 -9.24 9.76
CA PHE A 268 -5.17 -9.71 11.14
C PHE A 268 -5.66 -11.16 11.24
N PRO A 269 -4.79 -12.16 10.95
CA PRO A 269 -5.15 -13.57 11.01
C PRO A 269 -5.69 -14.02 12.38
N GLU A 270 -5.41 -13.28 13.45
CA GLU A 270 -6.01 -13.48 14.78
C GLU A 270 -7.54 -13.33 14.80
N PHE A 271 -8.11 -12.63 13.82
CA PHE A 271 -9.56 -12.51 13.64
C PHE A 271 -10.14 -13.61 12.75
N LEU A 272 -9.30 -14.49 12.18
CA LEU A 272 -9.78 -15.64 11.42
C LEU A 272 -10.32 -16.73 12.34
N PRO A 273 -11.54 -17.22 12.11
CA PRO A 273 -12.02 -18.45 12.73
C PRO A 273 -11.09 -19.63 12.40
N GLN A 274 -10.89 -20.54 13.35
CA GLN A 274 -9.95 -21.66 13.19
C GLN A 274 -10.30 -22.58 12.00
N ASP A 275 -11.58 -22.74 11.71
CA ASP A 275 -12.11 -23.54 10.60
C ASP A 275 -11.97 -22.85 9.23
N GLU A 276 -11.57 -21.58 9.21
CA GLU A 276 -11.30 -20.83 7.98
C GLU A 276 -9.82 -20.76 7.60
N PHE A 277 -8.90 -21.30 8.41
CA PHE A 277 -7.49 -21.35 8.05
C PHE A 277 -7.25 -22.30 6.88
N ARG A 278 -7.13 -21.74 5.67
CA ARG A 278 -6.81 -22.46 4.44
C ARG A 278 -5.98 -21.61 3.50
N SER A 279 -5.32 -22.27 2.55
CA SER A 279 -4.68 -21.56 1.43
C SER A 279 -5.75 -20.95 0.54
N TYR A 280 -5.49 -19.74 0.07
CA TYR A 280 -6.36 -18.99 -0.83
C TYR A 280 -5.50 -18.18 -1.80
N SER A 281 -6.11 -17.76 -2.90
CA SER A 281 -5.54 -16.85 -3.87
C SER A 281 -6.38 -15.58 -3.94
N PHE A 282 -5.75 -14.49 -4.35
CA PHE A 282 -6.42 -13.26 -4.69
C PHE A 282 -5.76 -12.62 -5.90
N PHE A 283 -6.49 -11.72 -6.54
CA PHE A 283 -6.13 -11.05 -7.76
C PHE A 283 -6.37 -9.56 -7.61
N GLU A 284 -5.53 -8.78 -8.27
CA GLU A 284 -5.75 -7.36 -8.43
C GLU A 284 -6.85 -7.14 -9.47
N SER A 285 -7.71 -6.17 -9.23
CA SER A 285 -8.67 -5.67 -10.20
C SER A 285 -8.60 -4.16 -10.23
N PHE A 286 -9.26 -3.53 -11.22
CA PHE A 286 -9.25 -2.09 -11.38
C PHE A 286 -10.67 -1.56 -11.49
N VAL A 287 -10.86 -0.33 -11.03
CA VAL A 287 -12.15 0.34 -11.04
C VAL A 287 -12.25 1.23 -12.27
N ASP A 288 -13.39 1.20 -12.95
CA ASP A 288 -13.75 2.16 -13.96
C ASP A 288 -14.15 3.49 -13.33
N VAL A 289 -13.42 4.54 -13.67
CA VAL A 289 -13.62 5.92 -13.23
C VAL A 289 -15.04 6.46 -13.49
N SER A 290 -15.79 5.97 -14.47
CA SER A 290 -17.08 6.55 -14.84
C SER A 290 -18.28 5.88 -14.16
N SER A 291 -18.11 4.62 -13.82
CA SER A 291 -19.20 3.76 -13.33
C SER A 291 -18.96 3.21 -11.93
N GLY A 292 -17.73 3.24 -11.44
CA GLY A 292 -17.32 2.54 -10.22
C GLY A 292 -17.42 1.02 -10.31
N SER A 293 -17.69 0.46 -11.50
CA SER A 293 -17.66 -0.98 -11.70
C SER A 293 -16.22 -1.46 -11.90
N LEU A 294 -15.98 -2.76 -11.77
CA LEU A 294 -14.68 -3.32 -12.11
C LEU A 294 -14.47 -3.28 -13.64
N LEU A 295 -13.22 -3.10 -14.05
CA LEU A 295 -12.78 -3.18 -15.44
C LEU A 295 -12.54 -4.63 -15.84
N LYS A 296 -13.05 -5.01 -17.01
CA LYS A 296 -12.74 -6.27 -17.69
C LYS A 296 -11.42 -6.11 -18.41
N MET A 297 -10.37 -6.44 -17.69
CA MET A 297 -8.99 -6.35 -18.16
C MET A 297 -8.73 -7.44 -19.23
N PRO A 298 -7.82 -7.20 -20.18
CA PRO A 298 -7.52 -8.16 -21.24
C PRO A 298 -6.77 -9.42 -20.75
N ASP A 299 -6.43 -9.50 -19.46
CA ASP A 299 -5.93 -10.74 -18.86
C ASP A 299 -7.10 -11.69 -18.55
N ALA A 300 -7.07 -12.87 -19.16
CA ALA A 300 -8.15 -13.85 -19.01
C ALA A 300 -8.32 -14.35 -17.57
N THR A 301 -7.31 -14.20 -16.70
CA THR A 301 -7.30 -14.75 -15.35
C THR A 301 -8.02 -13.85 -14.35
N SER A 302 -7.65 -12.57 -14.21
CA SER A 302 -8.32 -11.68 -13.25
C SER A 302 -9.76 -11.38 -13.66
N THR A 303 -10.03 -11.24 -14.96
CA THR A 303 -11.37 -10.97 -15.50
C THR A 303 -12.36 -12.11 -15.30
N ASN A 304 -11.93 -13.37 -15.28
CA ASN A 304 -12.87 -14.46 -14.98
C ASN A 304 -13.18 -14.55 -13.48
N VAL A 305 -12.22 -14.22 -12.62
CA VAL A 305 -12.40 -14.26 -11.17
C VAL A 305 -13.25 -13.08 -10.68
N ALA A 306 -12.90 -11.85 -11.08
CA ALA A 306 -13.58 -10.61 -10.66
C ALA A 306 -15.07 -10.53 -11.02
N PHE A 307 -15.52 -11.30 -12.01
CA PHE A 307 -16.90 -11.25 -12.50
C PHE A 307 -17.66 -12.58 -12.31
N GLY A 308 -17.36 -13.30 -11.24
CA GLY A 308 -18.34 -14.20 -10.60
C GLY A 308 -18.28 -15.68 -10.96
N PHE A 309 -17.32 -16.16 -11.76
CA PHE A 309 -17.25 -17.61 -12.00
C PHE A 309 -16.60 -18.40 -10.85
N ASN A 310 -15.83 -17.76 -9.96
CA ASN A 310 -15.09 -18.41 -8.86
C ASN A 310 -14.52 -17.38 -7.84
N SER A 311 -15.28 -16.35 -7.46
CA SER A 311 -14.82 -15.33 -6.49
C SER A 311 -15.72 -15.23 -5.27
N LEU A 312 -15.12 -14.95 -4.12
CA LEU A 312 -15.80 -14.63 -2.87
C LEU A 312 -16.45 -13.25 -2.90
N ASN A 313 -15.85 -12.31 -3.63
CA ASN A 313 -16.27 -10.90 -3.69
C ASN A 313 -16.30 -10.37 -5.13
N PRO A 314 -17.20 -10.92 -5.98
CA PRO A 314 -17.31 -10.47 -7.36
C PRO A 314 -17.80 -9.02 -7.44
N ALA A 315 -17.65 -8.42 -8.62
CA ALA A 315 -18.37 -7.19 -8.97
C ALA A 315 -19.89 -7.41 -8.85
N GLU A 316 -20.61 -6.38 -8.40
CA GLU A 316 -22.08 -6.41 -8.33
C GLU A 316 -22.72 -6.56 -9.71
N ASN A 317 -22.07 -6.01 -10.74
CA ASN A 317 -22.45 -6.20 -12.14
C ASN A 317 -21.44 -7.08 -12.87
N PHE A 318 -21.79 -8.36 -13.04
CA PHE A 318 -21.01 -9.36 -13.78
C PHE A 318 -20.74 -8.97 -15.26
N SER A 319 -21.47 -8.00 -15.81
CA SER A 319 -21.24 -7.47 -17.15
C SER A 319 -19.97 -6.62 -17.26
N GLY A 320 -19.51 -6.02 -16.15
CA GLY A 320 -18.31 -5.17 -16.06
C GLY A 320 -18.20 -4.08 -17.13
N VAL A 321 -17.05 -3.38 -17.14
CA VAL A 321 -16.73 -2.40 -18.18
C VAL A 321 -15.51 -2.86 -18.97
N PRO A 322 -15.59 -3.06 -20.30
CA PRO A 322 -14.44 -3.42 -21.12
C PRO A 322 -13.30 -2.40 -20.96
N TYR A 323 -12.11 -2.90 -20.63
CA TYR A 323 -10.91 -2.07 -20.60
C TYR A 323 -10.49 -1.70 -22.04
N THR A 324 -10.30 -0.40 -22.27
CA THR A 324 -9.81 0.16 -23.53
C THR A 324 -8.45 0.82 -23.35
N ASN A 325 -8.24 1.59 -22.26
CA ASN A 325 -6.99 2.28 -22.00
C ASN A 325 -6.86 2.72 -20.52
N SER A 326 -5.67 3.19 -20.13
CA SER A 326 -5.32 3.50 -18.73
C SER A 326 -6.10 4.67 -18.12
N SER A 327 -6.69 5.56 -18.92
CA SER A 327 -7.50 6.67 -18.41
C SER A 327 -8.82 6.22 -17.79
N GLN A 328 -9.24 4.98 -18.02
CA GLN A 328 -10.42 4.41 -17.37
C GLN A 328 -10.17 3.96 -15.94
N LYS A 329 -8.91 3.71 -15.56
CA LYS A 329 -8.61 3.26 -14.20
C LYS A 329 -8.81 4.41 -13.22
N LEU A 330 -9.54 4.15 -12.14
CA LEU A 330 -9.58 5.07 -11.01
C LEU A 330 -8.16 5.27 -10.45
N LYS A 331 -7.78 6.53 -10.26
CA LYS A 331 -6.47 6.94 -9.76
C LYS A 331 -6.61 7.66 -8.43
N PHE A 332 -5.59 7.54 -7.59
CA PHE A 332 -5.45 8.39 -6.41
C PHE A 332 -4.38 9.46 -6.66
N LYS A 333 -4.39 10.53 -5.84
CA LYS A 333 -3.41 11.61 -5.96
C LYS A 333 -2.02 11.12 -5.59
N LEU A 334 -1.10 11.23 -6.54
CA LEU A 334 0.29 10.92 -6.28
C LEU A 334 1.00 12.12 -5.65
N PRO A 335 2.00 11.87 -4.79
CA PRO A 335 2.92 12.92 -4.37
C PRO A 335 3.57 13.56 -5.60
N THR A 336 3.70 14.88 -5.65
CA THR A 336 4.23 15.58 -6.84
C THR A 336 5.60 15.07 -7.26
N SER A 337 6.44 14.65 -6.31
CA SER A 337 7.76 14.05 -6.57
C SER A 337 7.70 12.72 -7.31
N ALA A 338 6.55 12.04 -7.35
CA ALA A 338 6.35 10.81 -8.11
C ALA A 338 6.03 11.07 -9.59
N ASN A 339 5.55 12.26 -9.96
CA ASN A 339 5.10 12.59 -11.32
C ASN A 339 6.26 12.68 -12.33
N SER A 340 7.49 12.94 -11.85
CA SER A 340 8.70 13.02 -12.69
C SER A 340 9.40 11.66 -12.86
N LEU A 341 8.96 10.63 -12.15
CA LEU A 341 9.59 9.31 -12.17
C LEU A 341 9.15 8.51 -13.39
N LYS A 342 10.08 7.75 -13.97
CA LYS A 342 9.73 6.77 -15.00
C LYS A 342 8.91 5.63 -14.38
N LYS A 343 8.26 4.85 -15.26
CA LYS A 343 7.41 3.70 -14.89
C LYS A 343 8.10 2.70 -13.96
N ASP A 344 9.42 2.53 -14.09
CA ASP A 344 10.20 1.53 -13.35
C ASP A 344 11.14 2.15 -12.29
N ASP A 345 11.20 3.49 -12.20
CA ASP A 345 11.97 4.17 -11.16
C ASP A 345 11.22 4.03 -9.82
N PRO A 346 11.88 3.71 -8.70
CA PRO A 346 11.20 3.66 -7.40
C PRO A 346 10.75 5.03 -6.95
N TYR A 347 9.50 5.10 -6.47
CA TYR A 347 9.07 6.16 -5.60
C TYR A 347 9.53 5.88 -4.17
N ILE A 348 10.26 6.83 -3.60
CA ILE A 348 10.73 6.78 -2.22
C ILE A 348 9.93 7.80 -1.44
N LEU A 349 9.19 7.32 -0.44
CA LEU A 349 8.55 8.21 0.51
C LEU A 349 9.59 8.72 1.51
N VAL A 350 9.93 10.01 1.42
CA VAL A 350 10.88 10.64 2.36
C VAL A 350 10.12 11.26 3.52
N VAL A 351 10.39 10.79 4.72
CA VAL A 351 9.86 11.36 5.97
C VAL A 351 10.98 12.01 6.76
N ASN A 352 10.70 13.17 7.38
CA ASN A 352 11.62 13.75 8.35
C ASN A 352 11.78 12.78 9.53
N LEU A 353 13.02 12.62 10.00
CA LEU A 353 13.35 11.80 11.15
C LEU A 353 13.62 12.70 12.35
N ASN A 354 12.75 12.64 13.36
CA ASN A 354 13.06 13.25 14.64
C ASN A 354 13.99 12.34 15.46
N ASN A 355 15.28 12.69 15.48
CA ASN A 355 16.31 11.94 16.21
C ASN A 355 16.46 12.34 17.69
N THR A 356 15.71 13.35 18.16
CA THR A 356 15.82 13.88 19.54
C THR A 356 15.17 12.99 20.61
N LYS A 357 14.39 11.99 20.18
CA LYS A 357 13.70 11.04 21.06
C LYS A 357 14.36 9.67 21.02
N GLY A 358 14.29 8.96 22.14
CA GLY A 358 14.77 7.59 22.23
C GLY A 358 16.29 7.44 22.36
N GLU A 359 16.72 6.37 23.01
CA GLU A 359 18.15 6.12 23.27
C GLU A 359 18.81 5.22 22.23
N LYS A 360 18.03 4.49 21.41
CA LYS A 360 18.55 3.48 20.48
C LYS A 360 18.17 3.83 19.04
N GLY A 361 18.93 3.37 18.05
CA GLY A 361 18.66 3.59 16.62
C GLY A 361 17.41 2.87 16.07
N ASN A 362 16.43 2.56 16.93
CA ASN A 362 15.12 2.04 16.54
C ASN A 362 14.28 3.15 15.91
N LEU A 363 13.32 2.75 15.08
CA LEU A 363 12.43 3.65 14.37
C LEU A 363 10.99 3.50 14.88
N LEU A 364 10.27 4.62 14.93
CA LEU A 364 8.83 4.67 15.18
C LEU A 364 8.18 5.53 14.10
N PHE A 365 7.18 4.96 13.44
CA PHE A 365 6.33 5.63 12.46
C PHE A 365 4.92 5.73 13.03
N ASN A 366 4.48 6.95 13.30
CA ASN A 366 3.10 7.23 13.68
C ASN A 366 2.30 7.49 12.41
N VAL A 367 1.24 6.71 12.18
CA VAL A 367 0.49 6.68 10.92
C VAL A 367 -0.97 7.04 11.17
N SER A 368 -1.48 8.07 10.49
CA SER A 368 -2.90 8.42 10.48
C SER A 368 -3.54 8.02 9.16
N VAL A 369 -4.72 7.42 9.25
CA VAL A 369 -5.51 6.86 8.13
C VAL A 369 -6.94 7.38 8.16
N ASP A 370 -7.19 8.55 8.73
CA ASP A 370 -8.54 9.12 8.80
C ASP A 370 -8.97 9.67 7.43
N ARG A 371 -10.26 9.58 7.11
CA ARG A 371 -10.86 10.17 5.90
C ARG A 371 -10.15 9.77 4.60
N VAL A 372 -9.70 8.52 4.53
CA VAL A 372 -8.94 7.99 3.38
C VAL A 372 -9.79 7.96 2.12
N LEU A 373 -11.08 7.66 2.21
CA LEU A 373 -11.97 7.69 1.06
C LEU A 373 -12.85 8.93 1.16
N PHE A 374 -12.77 9.79 0.16
CA PHE A 374 -13.64 10.94 -0.04
C PHE A 374 -14.51 10.71 -1.27
N TRP A 375 -15.78 11.10 -1.19
CA TRP A 375 -16.61 11.22 -2.38
C TRP A 375 -17.69 12.28 -2.26
N ASP A 376 -18.06 12.82 -3.42
CA ASP A 376 -19.19 13.72 -3.58
C ASP A 376 -20.44 12.93 -3.94
N SER A 377 -21.50 13.10 -3.16
CA SER A 377 -22.77 12.43 -3.41
C SER A 377 -23.98 13.32 -3.17
N SER A 378 -24.99 13.12 -4.02
CA SER A 378 -26.34 13.66 -3.79
C SER A 378 -27.19 12.77 -2.87
N ALA A 379 -26.66 11.62 -2.42
CA ALA A 379 -27.33 10.76 -1.47
C ALA A 379 -27.27 11.35 -0.05
N ALA A 380 -28.31 11.06 0.74
CA ALA A 380 -28.41 11.57 2.11
C ALA A 380 -27.64 10.69 3.12
N ASP A 381 -27.35 9.44 2.78
CA ASP A 381 -26.59 8.52 3.63
C ASP A 381 -25.08 8.79 3.55
N ASN A 382 -24.32 8.11 4.42
CA ASN A 382 -22.86 8.15 4.42
C ASN A 382 -22.31 6.79 3.95
N VAL A 383 -22.93 6.23 2.92
CA VAL A 383 -22.60 4.91 2.37
C VAL A 383 -22.02 5.11 0.99
N PHE A 384 -20.80 4.62 0.75
CA PHE A 384 -20.19 4.68 -0.57
C PHE A 384 -20.60 3.44 -1.36
N SER A 385 -21.49 3.61 -2.35
CA SER A 385 -22.01 2.49 -3.14
C SER A 385 -22.00 2.75 -4.64
N PRO A 386 -20.83 2.91 -5.29
CA PRO A 386 -20.77 3.38 -6.66
C PRO A 386 -21.31 2.38 -7.70
N GLN A 387 -21.37 1.07 -7.37
CA GLN A 387 -21.88 0.06 -8.30
C GLN A 387 -23.41 -0.02 -8.27
N LEU A 388 -24.02 0.20 -7.09
CA LEU A 388 -25.46 0.07 -6.89
C LEU A 388 -26.17 1.42 -6.95
N ASN A 389 -25.49 2.50 -6.56
CA ASN A 389 -26.03 3.85 -6.50
C ASN A 389 -25.37 4.77 -7.52
N ALA A 390 -26.14 5.21 -8.50
CA ALA A 390 -25.66 6.15 -9.51
C ALA A 390 -25.24 7.51 -8.90
N ALA A 391 -25.75 7.88 -7.73
CA ALA A 391 -25.36 9.11 -7.02
C ALA A 391 -23.91 9.08 -6.52
N ASP A 392 -23.34 7.90 -6.27
CA ASP A 392 -21.99 7.71 -5.74
C ASP A 392 -20.96 7.40 -6.83
N ARG A 393 -21.36 7.40 -8.10
CA ARG A 393 -20.47 7.04 -9.20
C ARG A 393 -19.34 8.06 -9.35
N PRO A 394 -18.08 7.59 -9.46
CA PRO A 394 -16.95 8.47 -9.71
C PRO A 394 -17.07 9.17 -11.06
N ASN A 395 -16.38 10.29 -11.19
CA ASN A 395 -15.96 10.84 -12.48
C ASN A 395 -14.56 11.49 -12.43
N ALA A 396 -13.73 11.05 -11.48
CA ALA A 396 -12.38 11.53 -11.27
C ALA A 396 -11.43 11.15 -12.42
N THR A 397 -11.21 12.05 -13.36
CA THR A 397 -10.39 11.86 -14.57
C THR A 397 -8.88 11.73 -14.30
N SER A 398 -8.44 12.08 -13.10
CA SER A 398 -7.06 11.98 -12.64
C SER A 398 -7.01 11.87 -11.12
N GLY A 399 -5.84 11.51 -10.58
CA GLY A 399 -5.60 11.56 -9.14
C GLY A 399 -5.54 13.00 -8.58
N GLU A 400 -5.30 13.99 -9.43
CA GLU A 400 -5.27 15.41 -9.07
C GLU A 400 -6.66 16.07 -9.14
N ASP A 401 -7.71 15.26 -9.39
CA ASP A 401 -9.03 15.79 -9.68
C ASP A 401 -9.50 16.70 -8.56
N ASN A 402 -9.70 17.96 -8.97
CA ASN A 402 -9.83 19.08 -8.07
C ASN A 402 -11.29 19.18 -7.62
N LEU A 403 -11.46 19.23 -6.31
CA LEU A 403 -12.71 19.40 -5.56
C LEU A 403 -13.53 20.65 -5.96
N THR A 404 -13.05 21.48 -6.90
CA THR A 404 -13.63 22.80 -7.20
C THR A 404 -14.58 22.82 -8.39
N THR A 405 -14.89 21.67 -9.00
CA THR A 405 -15.73 21.63 -10.20
C THR A 405 -17.15 21.21 -9.88
N THR A 406 -18.10 22.15 -9.97
CA THR A 406 -19.57 22.04 -9.72
C THR A 406 -20.35 20.98 -10.50
N SER A 407 -19.68 20.15 -11.30
CA SER A 407 -20.29 19.08 -12.10
C SER A 407 -19.64 17.72 -11.87
N ARG A 408 -18.64 17.66 -10.98
CA ARG A 408 -17.88 16.45 -10.72
C ARG A 408 -18.41 15.75 -9.47
N ARG A 409 -18.44 14.43 -9.52
CA ARG A 409 -18.65 13.53 -8.39
C ARG A 409 -17.33 12.84 -8.17
N ASN A 410 -16.48 13.50 -7.39
CA ASN A 410 -15.11 13.01 -7.26
C ASN A 410 -15.12 11.81 -6.33
N VAL A 411 -14.30 10.80 -6.63
CA VAL A 411 -13.92 9.77 -5.66
C VAL A 411 -12.43 9.85 -5.54
N ILE A 412 -11.95 10.16 -4.34
CA ILE A 412 -10.53 10.36 -4.09
C ILE A 412 -10.14 9.45 -2.93
N PHE A 413 -9.14 8.62 -3.19
CA PHE A 413 -8.45 7.89 -2.14
C PHE A 413 -7.22 8.69 -1.73
N HIS A 414 -7.04 8.89 -0.43
CA HIS A 414 -5.93 9.62 0.13
C HIS A 414 -4.89 8.66 0.71
N LEU A 415 -3.62 9.04 0.55
CA LEU A 415 -2.51 8.39 1.24
C LEU A 415 -2.56 8.73 2.74
N PRO A 416 -1.95 7.94 3.63
CA PRO A 416 -1.96 8.27 5.05
C PRO A 416 -1.07 9.48 5.37
N THR A 417 -1.11 9.97 6.60
CA THR A 417 -0.06 10.86 7.11
C THR A 417 0.93 10.04 7.93
N ILE A 418 2.24 10.19 7.70
CA ILE A 418 3.30 9.46 8.43
C ILE A 418 4.30 10.43 9.06
N LEU A 419 4.55 10.29 10.36
CA LEU A 419 5.62 10.97 11.08
C LEU A 419 6.65 9.96 11.57
N GLY A 420 7.93 10.21 11.30
CA GLY A 420 9.06 9.36 11.71
C GLY A 420 9.84 9.93 12.89
N GLU A 421 10.14 9.11 13.89
CA GLU A 421 11.02 9.46 15.01
C GLU A 421 11.87 8.26 15.43
N THR A 422 12.96 8.51 16.15
CA THR A 422 13.74 7.45 16.78
C THR A 422 13.18 7.06 18.16
N LYS A 423 13.35 5.80 18.56
CA LYS A 423 12.77 5.23 19.79
C LYS A 423 13.78 4.67 20.78
#